data_AF-A0A965JQM5-F1
#
_entry.id   AF-A0A965JQM5-F1
#
_cell.length_a   1.000
_cell.length_b   1.000
_cell.length_c   1.000
_cell.angle_alpha   90.00
_cell.angle_beta   90.00
_cell.angle_gamma   90.00
#
_symmetry.space_group_name_H-M   'P 1'
#
loop_
_entity.id
_entity.type
_entity.pdbx_description
1 polymer ?
#
loop_
_entity_poly.entity_id
_entity_poly.type
_entity_poly.pdbx_seq_one_letter_code
_entity_poly.pdbx_strand_id
1 'polypeptide(L)' 'MRIGIPLETRFGETRVAATPETVKKYISQGHTVIIQQGAGVASSQ' A
#
# COMPACT_ATOMS: atom_id res chain seq x y z
N MET A 1 9.09 6.62 -11.11
CA MET A 1 7.61 6.65 -11.22
C MET A 1 7.02 6.79 -9.82
N ARG A 2 5.84 7.39 -9.65
CA ARG A 2 5.17 7.53 -8.34
C ARG A 2 4.06 6.49 -8.22
N ILE A 3 4.06 5.71 -7.15
CA ILE A 3 3.09 4.64 -6.87
C ILE A 3 2.29 5.06 -5.63
N GLY A 4 0.99 5.26 -5.79
CA GLY A 4 0.08 5.61 -4.70
C GLY A 4 -0.64 4.37 -4.16
N ILE A 5 -0.68 4.22 -2.83
CA ILE A 5 -1.42 3.18 -2.12
C ILE A 5 -2.48 3.89 -1.26
N PRO A 6 -3.70 4.09 -1.77
CA PRO A 6 -4.80 4.69 -1.02
C PRO A 6 -5.36 3.71 0.02
N LEU A 7 -6.13 4.25 0.96
CA LEU A 7 -6.97 3.45 1.85
C LEU A 7 -8.21 2.98 1.07
N GLU A 8 -8.49 1.68 1.11
CA GLU A 8 -9.74 1.14 0.56
C GLU A 8 -10.94 1.67 1.34
N THR A 9 -11.95 2.18 0.62
CA THR A 9 -13.14 2.81 1.22
C THR A 9 -14.38 1.94 1.14
N ARG A 10 -14.30 0.81 0.43
CA ARG A 10 -15.42 -0.11 0.27
C ARG A 10 -15.73 -0.80 1.59
N PHE A 11 -17.00 -0.83 1.96
CA PHE A 11 -17.45 -1.47 3.19
C PHE A 11 -17.04 -2.96 3.22
N GLY A 12 -16.37 -3.37 4.31
CA GLY A 12 -15.87 -4.74 4.49
C GLY A 12 -14.60 -5.08 3.71
N GLU A 13 -14.03 -4.15 2.95
CA GLU A 13 -12.77 -4.35 2.25
C GLU A 13 -11.59 -4.10 3.19
N THR A 14 -10.88 -5.17 3.55
CA THR A 14 -9.73 -5.12 4.45
C THR A 14 -8.40 -5.28 3.72
N ARG A 15 -8.41 -5.54 2.40
CA ARG A 15 -7.18 -5.73 1.64
C ARG A 15 -6.42 -4.42 1.43
N VAL A 16 -5.14 -4.55 1.10
CA VAL A 16 -4.27 -3.44 0.72
C VAL A 16 -3.54 -3.79 -0.57
N ALA A 17 -3.35 -2.79 -1.44
CA ALA A 17 -2.76 -2.98 -2.77
C ALA A 17 -1.28 -3.41 -2.74
N ALA A 18 -0.55 -3.13 -1.66
CA ALA A 18 0.83 -3.57 -1.50
C ALA A 18 1.16 -3.87 -0.03
N THR A 19 1.91 -4.95 0.18
CA THR A 19 2.50 -5.31 1.47
C THR A 19 3.83 -4.59 1.68
N PRO A 20 4.34 -4.49 2.93
CA PRO A 20 5.64 -3.87 3.21
C PRO A 20 6.80 -4.46 2.37
N GLU A 21 6.77 -5.75 2.07
CA GLU A 21 7.77 -6.41 1.23
C GLU A 21 7.73 -5.93 -0.22
N THR A 22 6.54 -5.77 -0.77
CA THR A 22 6.34 -5.25 -2.13
C THR A 22 6.75 -3.78 -2.22
N VAL A 23 6.42 -2.98 -1.20
CA VAL A 23 6.85 -1.58 -1.09
C VAL A 23 8.38 -1.47 -1.10
N LYS A 24 9.08 -2.33 -0.34
CA LYS A 24 10.56 -2.37 -0.35
C LYS A 24 11.11 -2.66 -1.75
N LYS A 25 10.50 -3.58 -2.49
CA LYS A 25 10.89 -3.88 -3.88
C LYS A 25 10.71 -2.67 -4.79
N TYR A 26 9.57 -1.98 -4.72
CA TYR A 26 9.33 -0.76 -5.51
C TYR A 26 10.33 0.35 -5.21
N ILE A 27 10.66 0.55 -3.93
CA ILE A 27 11.69 1.53 -3.55
C ILE A 27 13.07 1.12 -4.08
N SER A 28 13.44 -0.17 -3.99
CA SER A 28 14.71 -0.68 -4.53
C SER A 28 14.82 -0.53 -6.06
N GLN A 29 13.69 -0.55 -6.77
CA GLN A 29 13.60 -0.30 -8.21
C GLN A 29 13.65 1.20 -8.57
N GLY A 30 13.81 2.10 -7.58
CA GLY A 30 13.87 3.54 -7.80
C GLY A 30 12.51 4.21 -7.98
N HIS A 31 11.43 3.57 -7.50
CA HIS A 31 10.09 4.18 -7.51
C HIS A 31 9.78 4.87 -6.18
N THR A 32 9.06 5.98 -6.25
CA THR A 32 8.58 6.70 -5.07
C THR A 32 7.22 6.14 -4.69
N VAL A 33 7.10 5.57 -3.51
CA VAL A 33 5.84 5.02 -3.00
C VAL A 33 5.21 6.00 -2.02
N ILE A 34 3.93 6.33 -2.21
CA ILE A 34 3.15 7.23 -1.36
C ILE A 34 1.99 6.40 -0.79
N ILE A 35 1.89 6.35 0.54
CA ILE A 35 0.88 5.54 1.24
C ILE A 35 -0.04 6.49 2.00
N GLN A 36 -1.35 6.32 1.85
CA GLN A 36 -2.33 7.03 2.66
C GLN A 36 -2.30 6.50 4.10
N GLN A 37 -2.34 7.41 5.08
CA GLN A 37 -2.40 7.02 6.49
C GLN A 37 -3.59 6.09 6.75
N GLY A 38 -3.32 4.95 7.39
CA GLY A 38 -4.32 3.93 7.69
C GLY A 38 -4.49 2.85 6.62
N ALA A 39 -3.93 3.00 5.42
CA ALA A 39 -3.97 1.97 4.39
C ALA A 39 -3.26 0.69 4.89
N GLY A 40 -3.97 -0.44 4.86
CA GLY A 40 -3.46 -1.73 5.31
C GLY A 40 -3.50 -2.00 6.82
N VAL A 41 -3.99 -1.09 7.66
CA VAL A 41 -4.14 -1.34 9.12
C VAL A 41 -5.15 -2.46 9.40
N ALA A 42 -6.22 -2.53 8.63
CA ALA A 42 -7.22 -3.61 8.73
C ALA A 42 -6.79 -4.88 7.97
N SER A 43 -5.67 -4.84 7.24
CA SER A 43 -5.16 -5.97 6.46
C SER A 43 -4.29 -6.85 7.34
N SER A 44 -4.50 -8.16 7.29
CA SER A 44 -3.82 -9.16 8.11
C SER A 44 -2.64 -9.85 7.41
N GLN A 45 -1.88 -9.11 6.60
CA GLN A 45 -0.74 -9.63 5.80
C GLN A 45 0.61 -9.37 6.49
#